data_AF-A0A3A8NBE5-F1
#
_entry.id   AF-A0A3A8NBE5-F1
#
_cell.length_a   1.000
_cell.length_b   1.000
_cell.length_c   1.000
_cell.angle_alpha   90.00
_cell.angle_beta   90.00
_cell.angle_gamma   90.00
#
_symmetry.space_group_name_H-M   'P 1'
#
loop_
_entity.id
_entity.type
_entity.pdbx_description
1 polymer ?
#
loop_
_entity_poly.entity_id
_entity_poly.type
_entity_poly.pdbx_seq_one_letter_code
_entity_poly.pdbx_strand_id
1 'polypeptide(L)'
;VAFYADARLKGEGDGGVFREGPVTGEVYTDERPQLPKGTLLYGYLWTGNKDRLLGRYTEARLPNGRTVPVCIELGNYDDLGAGTGDESKPGEIWTRRNLGGIAVERWR
;
A
#
# COMPACT_ATOMS: atom_id res chain seq x y z
N VAL A 1 3.85 8.21 3.03
CA VAL A 1 3.98 7.08 3.98
C VAL A 1 4.68 5.97 3.23
N ALA A 2 5.80 5.48 3.75
CA ALA A 2 6.56 4.38 3.14
C ALA A 2 6.11 3.06 3.79
N PHE A 3 5.53 2.15 3.02
CA PHE A 3 4.98 0.91 3.56
C PHE A 3 5.04 -0.23 2.53
N TYR A 4 5.04 -1.47 3.02
CA TYR A 4 4.78 -2.63 2.18
C TYR A 4 3.29 -2.67 1.90
N ALA A 5 2.87 -2.62 0.63
CA ALA A 5 1.44 -2.62 0.31
C ALA A 5 0.74 -3.92 0.73
N ASP A 6 1.47 -5.03 0.77
CA ASP A 6 1.04 -6.29 1.35
C ASP A 6 2.11 -6.82 2.31
N ALA A 7 1.78 -6.86 3.59
CA ALA A 7 2.58 -7.38 4.68
C ALA A 7 2.97 -8.85 4.52
N ARG A 8 2.24 -9.63 3.70
CA ARG A 8 2.58 -11.02 3.37
C ARG A 8 3.76 -11.11 2.41
N LEU A 9 4.06 -10.03 1.70
CA LEU A 9 5.14 -9.96 0.71
C LEU A 9 6.40 -9.30 1.28
N LYS A 10 6.51 -9.11 2.59
CA LYS A 10 7.74 -8.63 3.25
C LYS A 10 8.91 -9.58 2.97
N GLY A 11 10.12 -9.04 2.81
CA GLY A 11 11.34 -9.82 2.68
C GLY A 11 12.19 -9.42 1.46
N GLU A 12 13.26 -10.17 1.22
CA GLU A 12 14.22 -9.91 0.14
C GLU A 12 13.60 -10.13 -1.27
N GLY A 13 14.04 -9.31 -2.23
CA GLY A 13 13.63 -9.35 -3.64
C GLY A 13 13.05 -8.03 -4.17
N ASP A 14 13.10 -7.85 -5.49
CA ASP A 14 12.79 -6.57 -6.16
C ASP A 14 11.28 -6.30 -6.35
N GLY A 15 10.43 -7.33 -6.21
CA GLY A 15 9.00 -7.21 -6.49
C GLY A 15 8.15 -8.38 -6.00
N GLY A 16 6.85 -8.23 -6.11
CA GLY A 16 5.85 -9.21 -5.67
C GLY A 16 4.59 -9.15 -6.52
N VAL A 17 3.81 -10.23 -6.45
CA VAL A 17 2.54 -10.37 -7.15
C VAL A 17 1.40 -9.96 -6.22
N PHE A 18 0.63 -8.96 -6.64
CA PHE A 18 -0.52 -8.42 -5.96
C PHE A 18 -1.80 -8.87 -6.65
N ARG A 19 -2.84 -9.08 -5.85
CA ARG A 19 -4.18 -9.44 -6.32
C ARG A 19 -5.18 -8.44 -5.79
N GLU A 20 -6.29 -8.31 -6.53
CA GLU A 20 -7.42 -7.55 -6.05
C GLU A 20 -7.98 -8.15 -4.76
N GLY A 21 -8.37 -7.28 -3.83
CA GLY A 21 -8.97 -7.71 -2.57
C GLY A 21 -8.50 -6.95 -1.34
N PRO A 22 -9.04 -7.34 -0.17
CA PRO A 22 -8.59 -6.84 1.12
C PRO A 22 -7.10 -7.12 1.33
N VAL A 23 -6.40 -6.15 1.90
CA VAL A 23 -4.96 -6.24 2.15
C VAL A 23 -4.60 -5.60 3.49
N THR A 24 -3.52 -6.09 4.08
CA THR A 24 -2.85 -5.45 5.20
C THR A 24 -1.48 -4.99 4.74
N GLY A 25 -1.23 -3.69 4.73
CA GLY A 25 0.10 -3.12 4.56
C GLY A 25 0.83 -2.95 5.89
N GLU A 26 2.13 -2.69 5.83
CA GLU A 26 2.93 -2.37 7.02
C GLU A 26 3.92 -1.25 6.76
N VAL A 27 3.91 -0.23 7.62
CA VAL A 27 4.90 0.84 7.61
C VAL A 27 6.26 0.30 8.03
N TYR A 28 7.29 0.53 7.21
CA TYR A 28 8.64 0.01 7.44
C TYR A 28 9.69 1.06 7.86
N THR A 29 9.32 2.34 7.91
CA THR A 29 10.18 3.45 8.35
C THR A 29 9.55 4.22 9.51
N ASP A 30 10.37 4.95 10.28
CA ASP A 30 9.91 5.85 11.34
C ASP A 30 9.83 7.34 10.89
N GLU A 31 9.84 7.59 9.58
CA GLU A 31 9.83 8.95 9.01
C GLU A 31 8.55 9.73 9.32
N ARG A 32 7.47 9.04 9.70
CA ARG A 32 6.18 9.64 10.06
C ARG A 32 5.85 9.26 11.50
N PRO A 33 6.08 10.16 12.48
CA PRO A 33 5.84 9.84 13.90
C PRO A 33 4.40 9.43 14.22
N GLN A 34 3.42 9.87 13.42
CA GLN A 34 2.00 9.53 13.58
C GLN A 34 1.68 8.10 13.12
N LEU A 35 2.51 7.54 12.24
CA LEU A 35 2.41 6.19 11.69
C LEU A 35 3.81 5.55 11.77
N PRO A 36 4.30 5.22 12.97
CA PRO A 36 5.65 4.69 13.16
C PRO A 36 5.81 3.30 12.52
N LYS A 37 7.04 2.84 12.40
CA LYS A 37 7.38 1.50 11.92
C LYS A 37 6.60 0.43 12.68
N GLY A 38 6.12 -0.56 11.94
CA GLY A 38 5.26 -1.64 12.46
C GLY A 38 3.78 -1.27 12.55
N THR A 39 3.38 -0.05 12.17
CA THR A 39 1.96 0.28 11.98
C THR A 39 1.39 -0.58 10.86
N LEU A 40 0.30 -1.30 11.16
CA LEU A 40 -0.45 -2.08 10.18
C LEU A 40 -1.53 -1.19 9.56
N LEU A 41 -1.62 -1.21 8.23
CA LEU A 41 -2.62 -0.46 7.47
C LEU A 41 -3.60 -1.45 6.84
N TYR A 42 -4.89 -1.35 7.15
CA TYR A 42 -5.92 -2.21 6.55
C TYR A 42 -6.60 -1.49 5.40
N GLY A 43 -6.77 -2.19 4.29
CA GLY A 43 -7.23 -1.58 3.05
C GLY A 43 -7.69 -2.59 2.00
N TYR A 44 -7.78 -2.10 0.77
CA TYR A 44 -8.18 -2.87 -0.41
C TYR A 44 -7.33 -2.45 -1.61
N LEU A 45 -6.99 -3.42 -2.46
CA LEU A 45 -6.27 -3.22 -3.72
C LEU A 45 -7.17 -3.47 -4.91
N TRP A 46 -7.01 -2.69 -5.98
CA TRP A 46 -7.68 -2.88 -7.27
C TRP A 46 -6.65 -3.06 -8.37
N THR A 47 -6.92 -3.97 -9.31
CA THR A 47 -5.96 -4.38 -10.35
C THR A 47 -6.51 -4.30 -11.79
N GLY A 48 -7.75 -3.79 -11.95
CA GLY A 48 -8.54 -3.96 -13.17
C GLY A 48 -7.96 -3.35 -14.46
N ASN A 49 -7.09 -2.34 -14.39
CA ASN A 49 -6.54 -1.69 -15.59
C ASN A 49 -5.16 -2.22 -16.02
N LYS A 50 -4.59 -3.23 -15.32
CA LYS A 50 -3.24 -3.83 -15.47
C LYS A 50 -2.03 -2.88 -15.40
N ASP A 51 -2.19 -1.61 -15.72
CA ASP A 51 -1.13 -0.61 -15.83
C ASP A 51 -0.81 0.06 -14.49
N ARG A 52 -1.76 0.02 -13.55
CA ARG A 52 -1.60 0.56 -12.20
C ARG A 52 -2.16 -0.40 -11.16
N LEU A 53 -1.39 -0.62 -10.09
CA LEU A 53 -1.95 -1.11 -8.84
C LEU A 53 -2.56 0.09 -8.11
N LEU A 54 -3.85 0.03 -7.82
CA LEU A 54 -4.53 1.03 -6.99
C LEU A 54 -4.74 0.46 -5.60
N GLY A 55 -4.71 1.30 -4.58
CA GLY A 55 -4.93 0.86 -3.21
C GLY A 55 -5.38 1.99 -2.30
N ARG A 56 -6.27 1.67 -1.37
CA ARG A 56 -6.74 2.58 -0.33
C ARG A 56 -6.71 1.87 1.01
N TYR A 57 -6.20 2.56 2.02
CA TYR A 57 -6.15 2.10 3.40
C TYR A 57 -6.98 3.04 4.25
N THR A 58 -7.84 2.46 5.08
CA THR A 58 -8.87 3.18 5.83
C THR A 58 -8.69 3.08 7.34
N GLU A 59 -7.87 2.13 7.80
CA GLU A 59 -7.62 1.91 9.22
C GLU A 59 -6.14 1.64 9.46
N ALA A 60 -5.60 2.19 10.55
CA ALA A 60 -4.24 1.94 11.00
C ALA A 60 -4.24 1.41 12.43
N ARG A 61 -3.57 0.27 12.65
CA ARG A 61 -3.26 -0.25 13.99
C ARG A 61 -1.81 0.07 14.33
N LEU A 62 -1.63 0.99 15.27
CA LEU A 62 -0.33 1.44 15.76
C LEU A 62 0.37 0.35 16.58
N PRO A 63 1.71 0.41 16.76
CA PRO A 63 2.46 -0.58 17.55
C PRO A 63 2.01 -0.71 19.01
N ASN A 64 1.46 0.37 19.59
CA ASN A 64 0.89 0.35 20.94
C ASN A 64 -0.51 -0.30 21.02
N GLY A 65 -1.01 -0.87 19.91
CA GLY A 65 -2.31 -1.51 19.82
C GLY A 65 -3.48 -0.57 19.53
N ARG A 66 -3.28 0.76 19.58
CA ARG A 66 -4.34 1.73 19.26
C ARG A 66 -4.70 1.67 17.78
N THR A 67 -5.99 1.66 17.48
CA THR A 67 -6.52 1.68 16.11
C THR A 67 -7.10 3.06 15.82
N VAL A 68 -6.78 3.62 14.66
CA VAL A 68 -7.22 4.95 14.22
C VAL A 68 -7.68 4.91 12.76
N PRO A 69 -8.70 5.71 12.38
CA PRO A 69 -9.06 5.87 10.98
C PRO A 69 -7.93 6.61 10.23
N VAL A 70 -7.71 6.23 8.98
CA VAL A 70 -6.77 6.90 8.08
C VAL A 70 -7.39 7.04 6.69
N CYS A 71 -6.89 7.97 5.90
CA CYS A 71 -7.23 8.08 4.49
C CYS A 71 -5.93 8.05 3.69
N ILE A 72 -5.44 6.87 3.33
CA ILE A 72 -4.17 6.71 2.60
C ILE A 72 -4.43 6.09 1.24
N GLU A 73 -3.96 6.75 0.18
CA GLU A 73 -3.96 6.22 -1.18
C GLU A 73 -2.56 5.75 -1.57
N LEU A 74 -2.48 4.61 -2.26
CA LEU A 74 -1.25 4.17 -2.91
C LEU A 74 -0.84 5.18 -3.99
N GLY A 75 0.45 5.48 -4.08
CA GLY A 75 1.02 6.43 -5.04
C GLY A 75 1.75 7.59 -4.37
N ASN A 76 1.86 8.71 -5.09
CA ASN A 76 2.49 9.93 -4.63
C ASN A 76 1.61 11.16 -4.95
N TYR A 77 2.15 12.37 -4.79
CA TYR A 77 1.41 13.61 -5.04
C TYR A 77 1.11 13.81 -6.53
N ASP A 78 1.99 13.33 -7.41
CA ASP A 78 1.90 13.52 -8.87
C ASP A 78 1.11 12.39 -9.56
N ASP A 79 1.20 11.16 -9.02
CA ASP A 79 0.66 9.94 -9.62
C ASP A 79 -0.15 9.11 -8.62
N LEU A 80 -1.34 8.66 -9.04
CA LEU A 80 -2.17 7.71 -8.32
C LEU A 80 -1.73 6.27 -8.63
N GLY A 81 -1.58 5.45 -7.57
CA GLY A 81 -1.21 4.05 -7.66
C GLY A 81 0.27 3.81 -7.92
N ALA A 82 0.63 2.53 -8.03
CA ALA A 82 1.98 2.09 -8.39
C ALA A 82 2.00 1.60 -9.84
N GLY A 83 3.05 1.95 -10.58
CA GLY A 83 3.31 1.37 -11.90
C GLY A 83 3.55 -0.14 -11.80
N THR A 84 3.25 -0.85 -12.88
CA THR A 84 3.27 -2.31 -12.94
C THR A 84 4.36 -2.79 -13.91
N GLY A 85 4.82 -4.03 -13.76
CA GLY A 85 5.77 -4.63 -14.70
C GLY A 85 5.08 -5.29 -15.89
N ASP A 86 5.83 -5.53 -16.96
CA ASP A 86 5.34 -6.08 -18.24
C ASP A 86 4.62 -7.43 -18.12
N GLU A 87 4.93 -8.21 -17.09
CA GLU A 87 4.30 -9.50 -16.81
C GLU A 87 2.89 -9.39 -16.17
N SER A 88 2.44 -8.17 -15.88
CA SER A 88 1.17 -7.91 -15.20
C SER A 88 -0.04 -8.17 -16.10
N LYS A 89 -1.10 -8.70 -15.49
CA LYS A 89 -2.39 -8.98 -16.13
C LYS A 89 -3.54 -8.56 -15.22
N PRO A 90 -4.75 -8.30 -15.76
CA PRO A 90 -5.91 -8.01 -14.92
C PRO A 90 -6.10 -9.09 -13.83
N GLY A 91 -6.28 -8.66 -12.58
CA GLY A 91 -6.39 -9.57 -11.43
C GLY A 91 -5.07 -10.00 -10.78
N GLU A 92 -3.93 -9.81 -11.45
CA GLU A 92 -2.61 -10.25 -10.98
C GLU A 92 -1.51 -9.31 -11.46
N ILE A 93 -1.05 -8.44 -10.57
CA ILE A 93 -0.13 -7.35 -10.88
C ILE A 93 1.23 -7.60 -10.26
N TRP A 94 2.29 -7.51 -11.06
CA TRP A 94 3.65 -7.51 -10.54
C TRP A 94 4.13 -6.08 -10.35
N THR A 95 4.63 -5.75 -9.16
CA THR A 95 5.28 -4.45 -8.89
C THR A 95 6.24 -4.55 -7.69
N ARG A 96 6.90 -3.44 -7.35
CA ARG A 96 7.76 -3.31 -6.18
C ARG A 96 6.94 -3.52 -4.89
N ARG A 97 7.55 -4.14 -3.89
CA ARG A 97 6.90 -4.43 -2.59
C ARG A 97 6.84 -3.20 -1.69
N ASN A 98 7.92 -2.43 -1.69
CA ASN A 98 8.07 -1.17 -0.97
C ASN A 98 7.45 -0.04 -1.77
N LEU A 99 6.24 0.36 -1.39
CA LEU A 99 5.48 1.38 -2.08
C LEU A 99 5.31 2.61 -1.18
N GLY A 100 4.93 3.70 -1.83
CA GLY A 100 4.52 4.93 -1.18
C GLY A 100 3.01 5.07 -1.20
N GLY A 101 2.49 5.80 -0.22
CA GLY A 101 1.15 6.34 -0.27
C GLY A 101 1.07 7.70 0.37
N ILE A 102 0.03 8.45 0.04
CA ILE A 102 -0.22 9.80 0.55
C ILE A 102 -1.45 9.81 1.44
N ALA A 103 -1.40 10.60 2.50
CA ALA A 103 -2.60 10.90 3.28
C ALA A 103 -3.43 11.93 2.49
N VAL A 104 -4.73 11.68 2.33
CA VAL A 104 -5.65 12.53 1.57
C VAL A 104 -6.86 12.92 2.40
N GLU A 105 -7.45 14.08 2.11
CA GLU A 105 -8.71 14.51 2.71
C GLU A 105 -9.92 13.94 1.98
N ARG A 106 -9.77 13.67 0.68
CA ARG A 106 -10.77 13.04 -0.18
C ARG A 106 -10.07 12.10 -1.15
N TRP A 107 -10.77 11.05 -1.52
CA TRP A 107 -10.26 10.10 -2.50
C TRP A 107 -10.15 10.73 -3.88
N ARG A 108 -9.05 10.45 -4.59
CA ARG A 108 -8.80 10.86 -5.97
C ARG A 108 -9.35 9.84 -6.97
#